data_AF-A0A078B3J9-F1
#
_entry.id   AF-A0A078B3J9-F1
#
_cell.length_a   1.000
_cell.length_b   1.000
_cell.length_c   1.000
_cell.angle_alpha   90.00
_cell.angle_beta   90.00
_cell.angle_gamma   90.00
#
_symmetry.space_group_name_H-M   'P 1'
#
loop_
_entity.id
_entity.type
_entity.pdbx_description
1 polymer ?
#
loop_
_entity_poly.entity_id
_entity_poly.type
_entity_poly.pdbx_seq_one_letter_code
_entity_poly.pdbx_strand_id
1 'polypeptide(L)'
;MHSILVLAGDIYMFKLAFKLFNKEAATISLLLYISCYSVTTIAVRTFTNSIEGFLLLITLYYFYEIKVEFDRNVKIFAILMAISFSIRCTSAACWIIPIMHKIYIQPESLNILLKAAAFISKTCGLTQLYVSYRNILHDQLYDQRDKNEQAISNNDKYDTDSDDNGINCSSQGKQILFSNTWIDFHNHGQFTQ
;
A
#
# COMPACT_ATOMS: atom_id res chain seq x y z
N MET A 1 1.10 -8.07 13.80
CA MET A 1 1.40 -8.36 12.37
C MET A 1 2.64 -7.62 11.87
N HIS A 2 2.83 -6.33 12.18
CA HIS A 2 4.03 -5.56 11.78
C HIS A 2 5.36 -6.23 12.17
N SER A 3 5.47 -6.73 13.41
CA SER A 3 6.69 -7.33 13.96
C SER A 3 7.18 -8.55 13.19
N ILE A 4 6.28 -9.29 12.52
CA ILE A 4 6.64 -10.45 11.70
C ILE A 4 7.39 -10.00 10.44
N LEU A 5 6.94 -8.91 9.82
CA LEU A 5 7.60 -8.37 8.63
C LEU A 5 8.95 -7.74 8.97
N VAL A 6 9.04 -7.04 10.11
CA VAL A 6 10.31 -6.52 10.63
C VAL A 6 11.30 -7.68 10.83
N LEU A 7 10.88 -8.74 11.53
CA LEU A 7 11.72 -9.92 11.75
C LEU A 7 12.15 -10.58 10.44
N ALA A 8 11.25 -10.69 9.46
CA ALA A 8 11.60 -11.20 8.14
C ALA A 8 12.66 -10.32 7.47
N GLY A 9 12.49 -9.00 7.52
CA GLY A 9 13.45 -8.02 7.03
C GLY A 9 14.83 -8.18 7.66
N ASP A 10 14.91 -8.31 8.98
CA ASP A 10 16.15 -8.51 9.73
C ASP A 10 16.88 -9.79 9.30
N ILE A 11 16.13 -10.89 9.10
CA ILE A 11 16.67 -12.15 8.61
C ILE A 11 17.25 -11.99 7.20
N TYR A 12 16.54 -11.31 6.30
CA TYR A 12 17.03 -11.07 4.94
C TYR A 12 18.22 -10.11 4.92
N MET A 13 18.27 -9.14 5.83
CA MET A 13 19.44 -8.27 6.01
C MET A 13 20.66 -9.09 6.40
N PHE A 14 20.53 -9.95 7.40
CA PHE A 14 21.61 -10.83 7.81
C PHE A 14 22.06 -11.74 6.67
N LYS A 15 21.12 -12.37 5.94
CA LYS A 15 21.43 -13.23 4.80
C LYS A 15 22.13 -12.48 3.67
N LEU A 16 21.69 -11.27 3.37
CA LEU A 16 22.30 -10.43 2.34
C LEU A 16 23.71 -10.01 2.74
N ALA A 17 23.90 -9.53 3.97
CA ALA A 17 25.22 -9.14 4.48
C ALA A 17 26.19 -10.32 4.54
N PHE A 18 25.71 -11.50 4.94
CA PHE A 18 26.48 -12.74 4.94
C PHE A 18 26.96 -13.11 3.53
N LYS A 19 26.13 -12.84 2.51
CA LYS A 19 26.41 -13.18 1.12
C LYS A 19 27.35 -12.17 0.42
N LEU A 20 27.28 -10.90 0.79
CA LEU A 20 28.11 -9.84 0.20
C LEU A 20 29.50 -9.75 0.84
N PHE A 21 29.59 -10.04 2.13
CA PHE A 21 30.82 -9.92 2.90
C PHE A 21 31.17 -11.29 3.50
N ASN A 22 31.14 -11.41 4.83
CA ASN A 22 31.45 -12.62 5.58
C ASN A 22 30.59 -12.66 6.85
N LYS A 23 30.63 -13.80 7.57
CA LYS A 23 29.84 -14.00 8.81
C LYS A 23 30.04 -12.92 9.87
N GLU A 24 31.29 -12.53 10.10
CA GLU A 24 31.65 -11.54 11.11
C GLU A 24 31.07 -10.16 10.76
N ALA A 25 31.27 -9.72 9.52
CA ALA A 25 30.71 -8.47 9.01
C ALA A 25 29.17 -8.47 9.06
N ALA A 26 28.53 -9.59 8.72
CA ALA A 26 27.08 -9.73 8.78
C ALA A 26 26.54 -9.61 10.21
N THR A 27 27.25 -10.21 11.18
CA THR A 27 26.88 -10.16 12.60
C THR A 27 27.04 -8.75 13.15
N ILE A 28 28.16 -8.09 12.84
CA ILE A 28 28.41 -6.70 13.25
C ILE A 28 27.38 -5.76 12.61
N SER A 29 27.08 -5.94 11.33
CA SER A 29 26.09 -5.12 10.62
C SER A 29 24.69 -5.26 11.22
N LEU A 30 24.27 -6.47 11.56
CA LEU A 30 23.00 -6.72 12.25
C LEU A 30 22.98 -6.04 13.63
N LEU A 31 24.08 -6.15 14.38
CA LEU A 31 24.18 -5.58 15.73
C LEU A 31 24.13 -4.05 15.69
N LEU A 32 24.82 -3.42 14.73
CA LEU A 32 24.74 -1.99 14.48
C LEU A 32 23.35 -1.54 14.02
N TYR A 33 22.69 -2.35 13.18
CA TYR A 33 21.34 -2.08 12.69
C TYR A 33 20.31 -2.07 13.83
N ILE A 34 20.30 -3.12 14.66
CA ILE A 34 19.38 -3.23 15.81
C ILE A 34 19.69 -2.15 16.86
N SER A 35 20.97 -1.81 17.04
CA SER A 35 21.38 -0.75 17.98
C SER A 35 21.11 0.67 17.46
N CYS A 36 20.75 0.83 16.18
CA CYS A 36 20.50 2.13 15.60
C CYS A 36 19.15 2.67 16.05
N TYR A 37 19.18 3.74 16.85
CA TYR A 37 17.98 4.43 17.32
C TYR A 37 17.09 4.91 16.17
N SER A 38 17.67 5.43 15.09
CA SER A 38 16.92 5.91 13.93
C SER A 38 16.14 4.79 13.26
N VAL A 39 16.75 3.62 13.06
CA VAL A 39 16.10 2.45 12.47
C VAL A 39 14.94 1.99 13.34
N THR A 40 15.17 1.85 14.64
CA THR A 40 14.14 1.40 15.59
C THR A 40 12.98 2.39 15.69
N THR A 41 13.27 3.69 15.68
CA THR A 41 12.26 4.75 15.77
C THR A 41 11.43 4.86 14.49
N ILE A 42 12.07 4.78 13.32
CA ILE A 42 11.41 4.84 12.01
C ILE A 42 10.57 3.59 11.79
N ALA A 43 11.10 2.41 12.17
CA ALA A 43 10.39 1.14 12.13
C ALA A 43 9.05 1.21 12.88
N VAL A 44 9.05 1.81 14.08
CA VAL A 44 7.84 1.89 14.92
C VAL A 44 6.88 3.00 14.47
N ARG A 45 7.38 4.15 14.00
CA ARG A 45 6.54 5.31 13.69
C ARG A 45 5.98 5.34 12.27
N THR A 46 6.65 4.71 11.30
CA THR A 46 6.28 4.82 9.88
C THR A 46 6.04 3.45 9.26
N PHE A 47 4.86 2.89 9.50
CA PHE A 47 4.48 1.55 9.05
C PHE A 47 4.73 1.35 7.55
N THR A 48 4.21 2.23 6.69
CA THR A 48 4.34 2.11 5.23
C THR A 48 5.79 2.22 4.76
N ASN A 49 6.57 3.17 5.28
CA ASN A 49 7.98 3.35 4.89
C ASN A 49 8.84 2.16 5.34
N SER A 50 8.53 1.58 6.49
CA SER A 50 9.28 0.45 7.05
C SER A 50 8.99 -0.81 6.24
N ILE A 51 7.72 -1.07 5.91
CA ILE A 51 7.32 -2.17 5.02
C ILE A 51 8.03 -2.06 3.67
N GLU A 52 8.04 -0.88 3.08
CA GLU A 52 8.76 -0.60 1.83
C GLU A 52 10.25 -0.92 1.97
N GLY A 53 10.90 -0.43 3.03
CA GLY A 53 12.32 -0.68 3.29
C GLY A 53 12.65 -2.17 3.39
N PHE A 54 11.85 -2.94 4.14
CA PHE A 54 12.03 -4.38 4.26
C PHE A 54 11.76 -5.11 2.95
N LEU A 55 10.71 -4.72 2.22
CA LEU A 55 10.39 -5.31 0.92
C LEU A 55 11.51 -5.06 -0.09
N LEU A 56 12.07 -3.85 -0.12
CA LEU A 56 13.23 -3.51 -0.93
C LEU A 56 14.45 -4.35 -0.57
N LEU A 57 14.67 -4.58 0.72
CA LEU A 57 15.79 -5.39 1.20
C LEU A 57 15.64 -6.86 0.77
N ILE A 58 14.45 -7.43 0.89
CA ILE A 58 14.14 -8.79 0.40
C ILE A 58 14.30 -8.84 -1.14
N THR A 59 13.81 -7.81 -1.84
CA THR A 59 13.95 -7.69 -3.30
C THR A 59 15.43 -7.66 -3.70
N LEU A 60 16.26 -6.93 -2.95
CA LEU A 60 17.69 -6.82 -3.18
C LEU A 60 18.39 -8.17 -2.98
N TYR A 61 17.99 -8.94 -1.97
CA TYR A 61 18.46 -10.32 -1.81
C TYR A 61 18.22 -11.15 -3.07
N TYR A 62 17.00 -11.19 -3.59
CA TYR A 62 16.68 -11.94 -4.81
C TYR A 62 17.36 -11.37 -6.05
N PHE A 63 17.54 -10.05 -6.13
CA PHE A 63 18.28 -9.40 -7.20
C PHE A 63 19.74 -9.88 -7.29
N TYR A 64 20.42 -9.99 -6.15
CA TYR A 64 21.78 -10.52 -6.12
C TYR A 64 21.84 -11.99 -6.55
N GLU A 65 20.77 -12.77 -6.32
CA GLU A 65 20.67 -14.17 -6.77
C GLU A 65 20.27 -14.35 -8.24
N ILE A 66 20.01 -13.28 -8.98
CA ILE A 66 19.71 -13.39 -10.42
C ILE A 66 20.93 -13.95 -11.15
N LYS A 67 20.68 -15.06 -11.86
CA LYS A 67 21.60 -15.70 -12.80
C LYS A 67 21.25 -15.31 -14.24
N VAL A 68 22.00 -15.81 -15.21
CA VAL A 68 21.79 -15.60 -16.66
C VAL A 68 20.53 -16.33 -17.19
N GLU A 69 19.88 -17.14 -16.38
CA GLU A 69 18.64 -17.84 -16.76
C GLU A 69 17.42 -17.21 -16.09
N PHE A 70 16.27 -17.25 -16.78
CA PHE A 70 14.99 -16.78 -16.25
C PHE A 70 14.43 -17.77 -15.23
N ASP A 71 15.01 -17.75 -14.04
CA ASP A 71 14.69 -18.68 -12.95
C ASP A 71 13.62 -18.12 -12.00
N ARG A 72 13.20 -18.93 -11.03
CA ARG A 72 12.29 -18.58 -9.93
C ARG A 72 12.70 -17.29 -9.23
N ASN A 73 14.00 -17.07 -9.03
CA ASN A 73 14.52 -15.87 -8.37
C ASN A 73 14.20 -14.59 -9.14
N VAL A 74 14.26 -14.63 -10.48
CA VAL A 74 13.90 -13.50 -11.34
C VAL A 74 12.41 -13.19 -11.22
N LYS A 75 11.57 -14.22 -11.18
CA LYS A 75 10.11 -14.07 -11.00
C LYS A 75 9.79 -13.45 -9.64
N ILE A 76 10.42 -13.95 -8.57
CA ILE A 76 10.23 -13.41 -7.21
C ILE A 76 10.70 -11.96 -7.14
N PHE A 77 11.89 -11.66 -7.69
CA PHE A 77 12.39 -10.30 -7.81
C PHE A 77 11.38 -9.38 -8.53
N ALA A 78 10.90 -9.78 -9.70
CA ALA A 78 9.98 -8.97 -10.49
C ALA A 78 8.65 -8.71 -9.76
N ILE A 79 8.10 -9.72 -9.07
CA ILE A 79 6.87 -9.59 -8.28
C ILE A 79 7.08 -8.65 -7.08
N LEU A 80 8.13 -8.88 -6.29
CA LEU A 80 8.44 -8.03 -5.13
C LEU A 80 8.69 -6.59 -5.57
N MET A 81 9.37 -6.41 -6.71
CA MET A 81 9.64 -5.09 -7.25
C MET A 81 8.36 -4.37 -7.69
N ALA A 82 7.45 -5.08 -8.36
CA ALA A 82 6.16 -4.53 -8.76
C ALA A 82 5.29 -4.14 -7.55
N ILE A 83 5.31 -4.94 -6.47
CA ILE A 83 4.64 -4.60 -5.22
C ILE A 83 5.28 -3.34 -4.61
N SER A 84 6.62 -3.26 -4.58
CA SER A 84 7.33 -2.09 -4.05
C SER A 84 6.99 -0.81 -4.81
N PHE A 85 6.92 -0.84 -6.16
CA PHE A 85 6.51 0.31 -6.96
C PHE A 85 5.04 0.67 -6.79
N SER A 86 4.18 -0.31 -6.57
CA SER A 86 2.76 -0.07 -6.29
C SER A 86 2.56 0.62 -4.94
N ILE A 87 3.42 0.33 -3.95
CA ILE A 87 3.42 1.04 -2.66
C ILE A 87 3.99 2.45 -2.83
N ARG A 88 5.12 2.59 -3.52
CA ARG A 88 5.77 3.89 -3.71
C ARG A 88 6.61 3.95 -4.98
N CYS A 89 6.21 4.84 -5.89
CA CYS A 89 6.89 5.08 -7.17
C CYS A 89 8.32 5.61 -7.04
N THR A 90 8.67 6.28 -5.92
CA THR A 90 10.03 6.82 -5.71
C THR A 90 11.09 5.74 -5.56
N SER A 91 10.69 4.51 -5.20
CA SER A 91 11.65 3.42 -5.05
C SER A 91 12.35 3.05 -6.35
N ALA A 92 11.80 3.41 -7.53
CA ALA A 92 12.41 3.11 -8.83
C ALA A 92 13.78 3.75 -9.03
N ALA A 93 13.96 4.98 -8.52
CA ALA A 93 15.22 5.69 -8.64
C ALA A 93 16.37 4.97 -7.91
N CYS A 94 16.07 4.29 -6.80
CA CYS A 94 17.08 3.57 -6.01
C CYS A 94 17.68 2.36 -6.75
N TRP A 95 17.02 1.85 -7.78
CA TRP A 95 17.45 0.65 -8.50
C TRP A 95 18.38 0.91 -9.68
N ILE A 96 18.53 2.18 -10.09
CA ILE A 96 19.41 2.54 -11.21
C ILE A 96 20.84 2.07 -10.93
N ILE A 97 21.37 2.36 -9.73
CA ILE A 97 22.75 2.02 -9.37
C ILE A 97 22.97 0.49 -9.29
N PRO A 98 22.16 -0.30 -8.55
CA PRO A 98 22.29 -1.76 -8.51
C PRO A 98 22.17 -2.42 -9.89
N ILE A 99 21.23 -1.96 -10.72
CA ILE A 99 21.03 -2.51 -12.08
C ILE A 99 22.25 -2.25 -12.95
N MET A 100 22.75 -1.01 -12.97
CA MET A 100 23.95 -0.66 -13.73
C MET A 100 25.16 -1.46 -13.27
N HIS A 101 25.35 -1.61 -11.95
CA HIS A 101 26.41 -2.42 -11.37
C HIS A 101 26.32 -3.90 -11.79
N LYS A 102 25.11 -4.49 -11.78
CA LYS A 102 24.91 -5.89 -12.18
C LYS A 102 25.17 -6.08 -13.68
N ILE A 103 24.73 -5.16 -14.53
CA ILE A 103 24.98 -5.19 -15.98
C ILE A 103 26.48 -5.07 -16.26
N TYR A 104 27.19 -4.23 -15.52
CA TYR A 104 28.65 -4.07 -15.66
C TYR A 104 29.41 -5.38 -15.36
N ILE A 105 29.02 -6.10 -14.31
CA ILE A 105 29.68 -7.38 -13.94
C ILE A 105 29.20 -8.53 -14.83
N GLN A 106 27.91 -8.56 -15.18
CA GLN A 106 27.26 -9.66 -15.92
C GLN A 106 26.40 -9.09 -17.06
N PRO A 107 26.99 -8.77 -18.23
CA PRO A 107 26.27 -8.11 -19.32
C PRO A 107 25.11 -8.98 -19.87
N GLU A 108 25.24 -10.30 -19.79
CA GLU A 108 24.21 -11.25 -20.23
C GLU A 108 22.89 -11.14 -19.43
N SER A 109 22.96 -10.60 -18.21
CA SER A 109 21.78 -10.38 -17.36
C SER A 109 20.85 -9.27 -17.90
N LEU A 110 21.31 -8.43 -18.82
CA LEU A 110 20.55 -7.30 -19.36
C LEU A 110 19.22 -7.74 -19.98
N ASN A 111 19.21 -8.81 -20.78
CA ASN A 111 18.00 -9.30 -21.44
C ASN A 111 16.93 -9.78 -20.44
N ILE A 112 17.36 -10.35 -19.32
CA ILE A 112 16.49 -10.85 -18.26
C ILE A 112 15.92 -9.68 -17.46
N LEU A 113 16.77 -8.73 -17.10
CA LEU A 113 16.38 -7.52 -16.39
C LEU A 113 15.40 -6.68 -17.23
N LEU A 114 15.59 -6.62 -18.55
CA LEU A 114 14.68 -5.93 -19.46
C LEU A 114 13.30 -6.63 -19.52
N LYS A 115 13.27 -7.97 -19.58
CA LYS A 115 12.02 -8.75 -19.48
C LYS A 115 11.31 -8.53 -18.14
N ALA A 116 12.05 -8.52 -17.03
CA ALA A 116 11.51 -8.23 -15.71
C ALA A 116 10.97 -6.79 -15.64
N ALA A 117 11.70 -5.81 -16.17
CA ALA A 117 11.28 -4.41 -16.22
C ALA A 117 10.00 -4.22 -17.05
N ALA A 118 9.87 -4.90 -18.19
CA ALA A 118 8.65 -4.89 -19.00
C ALA A 118 7.45 -5.46 -18.24
N PHE A 119 7.65 -6.57 -17.52
CA PHE A 119 6.62 -7.15 -16.64
C PHE A 119 6.21 -6.18 -15.53
N ILE A 120 7.20 -5.60 -14.82
CA ILE A 120 6.97 -4.64 -13.74
C ILE A 120 6.20 -3.42 -14.26
N SER A 121 6.63 -2.84 -15.38
CA SER A 121 5.97 -1.69 -16.00
C SER A 121 4.51 -1.97 -16.34
N LYS A 122 4.22 -3.14 -16.93
CA LYS A 122 2.86 -3.55 -17.25
C LYS A 122 1.98 -3.68 -16.00
N THR A 123 2.49 -4.36 -14.96
CA THR A 123 1.73 -4.57 -13.72
C THR A 123 1.51 -3.26 -12.95
N CYS A 124 2.55 -2.44 -12.79
CA CYS A 124 2.47 -1.17 -12.08
C CYS A 124 1.58 -0.16 -12.82
N GLY A 125 1.67 -0.10 -14.16
CA GLY A 125 0.83 0.76 -14.98
C GLY A 125 -0.66 0.41 -14.89
N LEU A 126 -0.99 -0.89 -14.89
CA LEU A 126 -2.36 -1.35 -14.67
C LEU A 126 -2.88 -0.97 -13.27
N THR A 127 -2.06 -1.14 -12.24
CA THR A 127 -2.43 -0.76 -10.86
C THR A 127 -2.67 0.75 -10.74
N GLN A 128 -1.79 1.57 -11.30
CA GLN A 128 -1.96 3.03 -11.28
C GLN A 128 -3.19 3.50 -12.07
N LEU A 129 -3.45 2.88 -13.23
CA LEU A 129 -4.65 3.17 -14.02
C LEU A 129 -5.92 2.82 -13.22
N TYR A 130 -5.94 1.65 -12.57
CA TYR A 130 -7.08 1.22 -11.75
C TYR A 130 -7.32 2.17 -10.57
N VAL A 131 -6.26 2.56 -9.84
CA VAL A 131 -6.36 3.52 -8.73
C VAL A 131 -6.86 4.87 -9.22
N SER A 132 -6.35 5.36 -10.35
CA SER A 132 -6.78 6.63 -10.94
C SER A 132 -8.27 6.58 -11.34
N TYR A 133 -8.71 5.50 -11.98
CA TYR A 133 -10.11 5.32 -12.34
C TYR A 133 -11.04 5.26 -11.11
N ARG A 134 -10.63 4.53 -10.06
CA ARG A 134 -11.39 4.44 -8.81
C ARG A 134 -11.58 5.82 -8.17
N ASN A 135 -10.53 6.64 -8.12
CA ASN A 135 -10.61 7.97 -7.52
C ASN A 135 -11.59 8.87 -8.27
N ILE A 136 -11.55 8.86 -9.61
CA ILE A 136 -12.49 9.62 -10.45
C ILE A 136 -13.94 9.20 -10.19
N LEU A 137 -14.21 7.89 -10.13
CA LEU A 137 -15.56 7.40 -9.84
C LEU A 137 -16.03 7.81 -8.45
N HIS A 138 -15.12 7.79 -7.47
CA HIS A 138 -15.44 8.16 -6.10
C HIS A 138 -15.79 9.64 -5.97
N ASP A 139 -15.07 10.51 -6.67
CA ASP A 139 -15.34 11.95 -6.71
C ASP A 139 -16.71 12.24 -7.35
N GLN A 140 -17.06 11.54 -8.45
CA GLN A 140 -18.37 11.70 -9.08
C GLN A 140 -19.54 11.28 -8.16
N LEU A 141 -19.36 10.23 -7.37
CA LEU A 141 -20.38 9.78 -6.42
C LEU A 141 -20.55 10.76 -5.24
N TYR A 142 -19.45 11.37 -4.78
CA TYR A 142 -19.51 12.42 -3.75
C TYR A 142 -20.26 13.66 -4.26
N ASP A 143 -19.94 14.13 -5.47
CA ASP A 143 -20.63 15.29 -6.07
C ASP A 143 -22.14 15.06 -6.25
N GLN A 144 -22.57 13.82 -6.55
CA GLN A 144 -23.99 13.50 -6.64
C GLN A 144 -24.67 13.47 -5.28
N ARG A 145 -23.98 12.98 -4.24
CA ARG A 145 -24.53 12.95 -2.88
C ARG A 145 -24.78 14.38 -2.36
N ASP A 146 -23.83 15.29 -2.55
CA ASP A 146 -23.97 16.68 -2.09
C ASP A 146 -25.12 17.40 -2.79
N LYS A 147 -25.30 17.17 -4.12
CA LYS A 147 -26.44 17.71 -4.87
C LYS A 147 -27.78 17.18 -4.37
N ASN A 148 -27.85 15.90 -4.00
CA ASN A 148 -29.05 15.30 -3.46
C ASN A 148 -29.39 15.84 -2.06
N GLU A 149 -28.38 16.02 -1.19
CA GLU A 149 -28.57 16.60 0.15
C GLU A 149 -29.06 18.07 0.08
N GLN A 150 -28.54 18.86 -0.87
CA GLN A 150 -29.03 20.23 -1.12
C GLN A 150 -30.47 20.27 -1.66
N ALA A 151 -30.84 19.32 -2.54
CA ALA A 151 -32.20 19.24 -3.07
C ALA A 151 -33.22 18.93 -1.97
N ILE A 152 -32.88 18.05 -1.02
CA ILE A 152 -33.74 17.74 0.14
C ILE A 152 -33.90 18.97 1.04
N SER A 153 -32.80 19.63 1.42
CA SER A 153 -32.85 20.83 2.26
C SER A 153 -33.65 21.98 1.66
N ASN A 154 -33.64 22.11 0.32
CA ASN A 154 -34.46 23.13 -0.35
C ASN A 154 -35.95 22.78 -0.31
N ASN A 155 -36.32 21.51 -0.49
CA ASN A 155 -37.72 21.09 -0.42
C ASN A 155 -38.32 21.29 1.00
N ASP A 156 -37.58 20.96 2.05
CA ASP A 156 -38.05 21.15 3.45
C ASP A 156 -38.34 22.63 3.77
N LYS A 157 -37.63 23.57 3.13
CA LYS A 157 -37.82 25.00 3.35
C LYS A 157 -39.13 25.53 2.78
N TYR A 158 -39.61 24.96 1.67
CA TYR A 158 -40.87 25.38 1.04
C TYR A 158 -42.11 24.88 1.80
N ASP A 159 -42.01 23.76 2.53
CA ASP A 159 -43.13 23.24 3.32
C ASP A 159 -43.36 24.06 4.61
N THR A 160 -42.33 24.69 5.19
CA THR A 160 -42.48 25.52 6.41
C THR A 160 -43.09 26.91 6.20
N ASP A 161 -43.09 27.43 4.97
CA ASP A 161 -43.55 28.80 4.69
C ASP A 161 -45.02 28.86 4.17
N SER A 162 -45.71 27.72 4.09
CA SER A 162 -47.07 27.64 3.53
C SER A 162 -48.21 27.57 4.56
N ASP A 163 -47.92 27.52 5.86
CA ASP A 163 -48.91 27.29 6.94
C ASP A 163 -49.18 28.51 7.85
N ASP A 164 -49.24 29.72 7.28
CA ASP A 164 -49.69 30.93 8.01
C ASP A 164 -51.14 31.34 7.67
N ASN A 165 -51.94 30.40 7.16
CA ASN A 165 -53.40 30.57 7.03
C ASN A 165 -54.16 29.40 7.69
N GLY A 166 -54.12 29.39 9.03
CA GLY A 166 -55.30 29.11 9.85
C GLY A 166 -55.85 27.68 9.93
N ILE A 167 -56.01 27.26 11.19
CA ILE A 167 -57.00 26.32 11.74
C ILE A 167 -56.54 24.85 11.89
N ASN A 168 -56.31 24.49 13.16
CA ASN A 168 -56.55 23.20 13.84
C ASN A 168 -56.79 21.96 12.96
N CYS A 169 -55.94 20.93 13.09
CA CYS A 169 -56.36 19.60 13.57
C CYS A 169 -55.23 18.57 13.68
N SER A 170 -55.30 17.80 14.77
CA SER A 170 -54.84 16.42 14.96
C SER A 170 -53.37 16.05 14.68
N SER A 171 -52.65 15.88 15.79
CA SER A 171 -51.69 14.78 16.00
C SER A 171 -52.20 13.46 15.43
N GLN A 172 -51.57 12.95 14.37
CA GLN A 172 -51.22 11.55 14.13
C GLN A 172 -50.74 11.34 12.69
N GLY A 173 -49.54 10.77 12.53
CA GLY A 173 -49.16 10.06 11.31
C GLY A 173 -48.05 10.70 10.48
N LYS A 174 -46.79 10.49 10.88
CA LYS A 174 -45.67 10.20 9.95
C LYS A 174 -44.43 9.70 10.72
N GLN A 175 -44.64 8.66 11.52
CA GLN A 175 -43.63 7.61 11.62
C GLN A 175 -43.96 6.63 10.50
N ILE A 176 -43.16 6.57 9.43
CA ILE A 176 -42.88 5.41 8.56
C ILE A 176 -41.90 5.92 7.48
N LEU A 177 -40.90 5.09 7.18
CA LEU A 177 -39.77 5.26 6.24
C LEU A 177 -38.54 6.02 6.77
N PHE A 178 -37.79 5.37 7.66
CA PHE A 178 -36.43 4.89 7.37
C PHE A 178 -36.05 3.79 8.38
N SER A 179 -36.77 2.65 8.33
CA SER A 179 -36.22 1.38 8.78
C SER A 179 -35.82 0.59 7.53
N ASN A 180 -34.72 -0.16 7.64
CA ASN A 180 -34.15 -1.09 6.66
C ASN A 180 -33.04 -0.48 5.79
N THR A 181 -31.85 -0.31 6.37
CA THR A 181 -30.69 -1.18 6.10
C THR A 181 -29.49 -0.71 6.93
N TRP A 182 -29.40 -1.17 8.17
CA TRP A 182 -28.15 -1.31 8.89
C TRP A 182 -28.19 -2.68 9.57
N ILE A 183 -27.98 -3.71 8.74
CA ILE A 183 -27.66 -5.06 9.16
C ILE A 183 -26.15 -5.21 8.95
N ASP A 184 -25.48 -5.49 10.06
CA ASP A 184 -24.21 -6.19 10.24
C ASP A 184 -22.94 -5.64 9.56
N PHE A 185 -22.03 -5.10 10.39
CA PHE A 185 -20.68 -5.70 10.50
C PHE A 185 -20.07 -5.44 11.89
N HIS A 186 -20.24 -6.45 12.75
CA HIS A 186 -19.29 -6.95 13.76
C HIS A 186 -18.47 -5.97 14.62
N ASN A 187 -18.92 -5.84 15.87
CA ASN A 187 -18.05 -5.85 17.04
C ASN A 187 -17.47 -7.27 17.25
N HIS A 188 -16.14 -7.41 17.22
CA HIS A 188 -15.32 -8.44 17.89
C HIS A 188 -13.87 -7.97 17.76
N GLY A 189 -13.08 -7.71 18.80
CA GLY A 189 -13.33 -7.74 20.23
C GLY A 189 -12.18 -7.01 20.92
N GLN A 190 -12.51 -6.31 22.00
CA GLN A 190 -11.55 -6.02 23.05
C GLN A 190 -11.52 -7.24 23.98
N PHE A 191 -10.32 -7.77 24.25
CA PHE A 191 -10.05 -8.51 25.47
C PHE A 191 -8.83 -7.87 26.12
N THR A 192 -9.07 -7.26 27.27
CA THR A 192 -8.08 -6.98 28.32
C THR A 192 -7.88 -8.22 29.17
N GLN A 193 -6.64 -8.65 29.33
CA GLN A 193 -5.93 -8.86 30.60
C GLN A 193 -4.52 -9.41 30.33
#